data_AF-A0A1B6I3B5-F1
#
_entry.id   AF-A0A1B6I3B5-F1
#
_cell.length_a   1.000
_cell.length_b   1.000
_cell.length_c   1.000
_cell.angle_alpha   90.00
_cell.angle_beta   90.00
_cell.angle_gamma   90.00
#
_symmetry.space_group_name_H-M   'P 1'
#
loop_
_entity.id
_entity.type
_entity.pdbx_description
1 polymer ?
#
loop_
_entity_poly.entity_id
_entity_poly.type
_entity_poly.pdbx_seq_one_letter_code
_entity_poly.pdbx_strand_id
1 'polypeptide(L)'
;MMVDFSDYFWGEKNNGFDVLYHNMKFGLVASKELAEFFRESSSIEEYNSKVLGKLAKQAGSGCVHGTFAPVWQALRTTAEKLSSLHLQMVQKITDLVKEVTKYADELHKKHKTVKEEECGTLEVAQAIQSTSVTLQKAKDTYVQRGIELDKLKKDNASAKELEKAEIKLKKAQEEY
;
A
#
# COMPACT_ATOMS: atom_id res chain seq x y z
N MET A 1 23.29 4.61 7.74
CA MET A 1 22.59 5.91 7.65
C MET A 1 21.12 5.58 7.40
N MET A 2 20.20 6.09 8.22
CA MET A 2 18.77 5.82 8.05
C MET A 2 18.28 6.63 6.84
N VAL A 3 17.54 6.00 5.94
CA VAL A 3 16.95 6.64 4.76
C VAL A 3 15.65 7.30 5.20
N ASP A 4 15.53 8.62 5.06
CA ASP A 4 14.33 9.38 5.43
C ASP A 4 13.45 9.65 4.21
N PHE A 5 12.13 9.46 4.30
CA PHE A 5 11.24 9.74 3.17
C PHE A 5 11.29 11.19 2.71
N SER A 6 11.59 12.12 3.63
CA SER A 6 11.77 13.54 3.29
C SER A 6 12.94 13.81 2.36
N ASP A 7 13.88 12.88 2.17
CA ASP A 7 15.01 13.07 1.25
C ASP A 7 14.76 12.50 -0.15
N TYR A 8 13.83 11.55 -0.30
CA TYR A 8 13.73 10.71 -1.52
C TYR A 8 12.40 10.78 -2.26
N PHE A 9 11.37 11.42 -1.69
CA PHE A 9 10.06 11.54 -2.33
C PHE A 9 9.85 12.91 -3.00
N TRP A 10 10.94 13.49 -3.51
CA TRP A 10 10.91 14.64 -4.42
C TRP A 10 11.10 14.18 -5.88
N GLY A 11 11.09 15.14 -6.81
CA GLY A 11 11.38 14.90 -8.23
C GLY A 11 10.58 15.83 -9.13
N GLU A 12 10.96 15.88 -10.41
CA GLU A 12 10.38 16.82 -11.39
C GLU A 12 8.86 16.68 -11.56
N LYS A 13 8.32 15.49 -11.28
CA LYS A 13 6.88 15.20 -11.39
C LYS A 13 6.08 15.64 -10.16
N ASN A 14 6.73 16.00 -9.06
CA ASN A 14 6.08 16.39 -7.80
C ASN A 14 5.00 15.40 -7.34
N ASN A 15 5.21 14.09 -7.54
CA ASN A 15 4.22 13.04 -7.27
C ASN A 15 4.53 12.20 -6.02
N GLY A 16 5.53 12.61 -5.22
CA GLY A 16 5.95 11.85 -4.05
C GLY A 16 4.86 11.71 -2.99
N PHE A 17 4.05 12.76 -2.78
CA PHE A 17 2.89 12.70 -1.90
C PHE A 17 1.93 11.58 -2.31
N ASP A 18 1.56 11.50 -3.59
CA ASP A 18 0.66 10.47 -4.10
C ASP A 18 1.22 9.07 -3.88
N VAL A 19 2.53 8.88 -4.12
CA VAL A 19 3.22 7.60 -3.91
C VAL A 19 3.17 7.21 -2.44
N LEU A 20 3.53 8.11 -1.52
CA LEU A 20 3.52 7.85 -0.07
C LEU A 20 2.10 7.59 0.45
N TYR A 21 1.13 8.39 0.01
CA TYR A 21 -0.25 8.25 0.42
C TYR A 21 -0.87 6.92 -0.05
N HIS A 22 -0.57 6.47 -1.27
CA HIS A 22 -0.98 5.14 -1.74
C HIS A 22 -0.22 4.02 -1.05
N ASN A 23 1.09 4.19 -0.81
CA ASN A 23 1.87 3.22 -0.07
C ASN A 23 1.32 2.97 1.34
N MET A 24 0.92 4.03 2.04
CA MET A 24 0.26 3.93 3.35
C MET A 24 -0.99 3.03 3.28
N LYS A 25 -1.81 3.15 2.23
CA LYS A 25 -3.03 2.33 2.08
C LYS A 25 -2.73 0.83 1.91
N PHE A 26 -1.57 0.46 1.38
CA PHE A 26 -1.18 -0.95 1.29
C PHE A 26 -0.96 -1.58 2.67
N GLY A 27 -0.67 -0.79 3.72
CA GLY A 27 -0.59 -1.30 5.09
C GLY A 27 -1.89 -1.94 5.57
N LEU A 28 -3.05 -1.40 5.16
CA LEU A 28 -4.35 -2.00 5.47
C LEU A 28 -4.58 -3.32 4.74
N VAL A 29 -4.13 -3.42 3.48
CA VAL A 29 -4.22 -4.65 2.68
C VAL A 29 -3.38 -5.75 3.34
N ALA A 30 -2.11 -5.46 3.63
CA ALA A 30 -1.20 -6.40 4.28
C ALA A 30 -1.73 -6.88 5.64
N SER A 31 -2.37 -6.01 6.42
CA SER A 31 -2.96 -6.39 7.71
C SER A 31 -4.13 -7.37 7.56
N LYS A 32 -4.96 -7.21 6.53
CA LYS A 32 -6.07 -8.13 6.23
C LYS A 32 -5.57 -9.48 5.74
N GLU A 33 -4.60 -9.48 4.82
CA GLU A 33 -3.96 -10.69 4.32
C GLU A 33 -3.28 -11.48 5.46
N LEU A 34 -2.62 -10.79 6.40
CA LEU A 34 -2.05 -11.44 7.59
C LEU A 34 -3.11 -12.09 8.47
N ALA A 35 -4.25 -11.43 8.69
CA ALA A 35 -5.35 -12.01 9.45
C ALA A 35 -5.94 -13.26 8.75
N GLU A 36 -6.04 -13.24 7.43
CA GLU A 36 -6.48 -14.39 6.62
C GLU A 36 -5.49 -15.56 6.72
N PHE A 37 -4.20 -15.29 6.58
CA PHE A 37 -3.14 -16.29 6.76
C PHE A 37 -3.21 -16.97 8.14
N PHE A 38 -3.47 -16.20 9.20
CA PHE A 38 -3.65 -16.77 10.54
C PHE A 38 -4.94 -17.58 10.68
N ARG A 39 -6.03 -17.23 9.98
CA ARG A 39 -7.25 -18.08 9.96
C ARG A 39 -6.99 -19.41 9.28
N GLU A 40 -6.22 -19.42 8.20
CA GLU A 40 -5.80 -20.67 7.53
C GLU A 40 -4.89 -21.50 8.44
N SER A 41 -3.91 -20.86 9.07
CA SER A 41 -3.02 -21.50 10.06
C SER A 41 -3.82 -22.12 11.21
N SER A 42 -4.81 -21.40 11.75
CA SER A 42 -5.71 -21.90 12.80
C SER A 42 -6.52 -23.12 12.32
N SER A 43 -6.97 -23.12 11.07
CA SER A 43 -7.72 -24.24 10.48
C SER A 43 -6.86 -25.51 10.34
N ILE A 44 -5.56 -25.35 10.02
CA ILE A 44 -4.59 -26.45 9.99
C ILE A 44 -4.37 -27.02 11.40
N GLU A 45 -4.17 -26.15 12.39
CA GLU A 45 -4.02 -26.55 13.79
C GLU A 45 -5.26 -27.29 14.32
N GLU A 46 -6.47 -26.84 13.96
CA GLU A 46 -7.71 -27.52 14.31
C GLU A 46 -7.81 -28.90 13.66
N TYR A 47 -7.44 -29.02 12.38
CA TYR A 47 -7.38 -30.30 11.69
C TYR A 47 -6.40 -31.26 12.38
N ASN A 48 -5.19 -30.80 12.72
CA ASN A 48 -4.17 -31.57 13.42
C ASN A 48 -4.69 -32.07 14.78
N SER A 49 -5.34 -31.20 15.55
CA SER A 49 -5.99 -31.58 16.81
C SER A 49 -7.01 -32.70 16.61
N LYS A 50 -7.86 -32.60 15.58
CA LYS A 50 -8.89 -33.60 15.26
C LYS A 50 -8.30 -34.96 14.87
N VAL A 51 -7.26 -34.99 14.02
CA VAL A 51 -6.65 -36.26 13.59
C VAL A 51 -5.87 -36.93 14.72
N LEU A 52 -5.18 -36.16 15.57
CA LEU A 52 -4.53 -36.69 16.78
C LEU A 52 -5.54 -37.22 17.80
N GLY A 53 -6.69 -36.55 17.94
CA GLY A 53 -7.79 -37.04 18.78
C GLY A 53 -8.36 -38.38 18.27
N LYS A 54 -8.43 -38.59 16.95
CA LYS A 54 -8.81 -39.89 16.37
C LYS A 54 -7.74 -40.95 16.64
N LEU A 55 -6.46 -40.61 16.48
CA LEU A 55 -5.34 -41.51 16.76
C LEU A 55 -5.32 -41.95 18.22
N ALA A 56 -5.58 -41.03 19.16
CA ALA A 56 -5.70 -41.33 20.58
C ALA A 56 -6.82 -42.37 20.85
N LYS A 57 -8.00 -42.19 20.22
CA LYS A 57 -9.11 -43.15 20.34
C LYS A 57 -8.72 -44.53 19.81
N GLN A 58 -8.04 -44.58 18.66
CA GLN A 58 -7.57 -45.84 18.07
C GLN A 58 -6.55 -46.54 18.98
N ALA A 59 -5.59 -45.80 19.54
CA ALA A 59 -4.65 -46.35 20.52
C ALA A 59 -5.35 -46.86 21.79
N GLY A 60 -6.43 -46.19 22.21
CA GLY A 60 -7.29 -46.64 23.32
C GLY A 60 -8.09 -47.90 23.05
N SER A 61 -8.28 -48.27 21.78
CA SER A 61 -8.86 -49.56 21.37
C SER A 61 -7.82 -50.68 21.23
N GLY A 62 -6.55 -50.40 21.52
CA GLY A 62 -5.47 -51.40 21.49
C GLY A 62 -5.64 -52.50 22.54
N CYS A 63 -4.89 -53.60 22.38
CA CYS A 63 -4.96 -54.73 23.32
C CYS A 63 -4.59 -54.28 24.74
N VAL A 64 -5.51 -54.50 25.68
CA VAL A 64 -5.33 -54.17 27.11
C VAL A 64 -4.71 -55.32 27.92
N HIS A 65 -4.39 -56.43 27.27
CA HIS A 65 -3.83 -57.63 27.89
C HIS A 65 -2.36 -57.82 27.52
N GLY A 66 -1.61 -58.45 28.43
CA GLY A 66 -0.21 -58.78 28.23
C GLY A 66 0.74 -57.63 28.55
N THR A 67 2.04 -57.92 28.51
CA THR A 67 3.12 -56.99 28.92
C THR A 67 3.25 -55.75 28.04
N PHE A 68 2.60 -55.73 26.88
CA PHE A 68 2.61 -54.60 25.95
C PHE A 68 1.47 -53.58 26.19
N ALA A 69 0.46 -53.91 27.00
CA ALA A 69 -0.67 -53.00 27.28
C ALA A 69 -0.25 -51.60 27.79
N PRO A 70 0.78 -51.43 28.65
CA PRO A 70 1.24 -50.11 29.07
C PRO A 70 1.74 -49.23 27.91
N VAL A 71 2.24 -49.84 26.83
CA VAL A 71 2.71 -49.10 25.64
C VAL A 71 1.53 -48.46 24.91
N TRP A 72 0.43 -49.19 24.71
CA TRP A 72 -0.80 -48.63 24.13
C TRP A 72 -1.35 -47.46 24.96
N GLN A 73 -1.31 -47.59 26.28
CA GLN A 73 -1.71 -46.50 27.18
C GLN A 73 -0.82 -45.27 27.04
N ALA A 74 0.51 -45.45 26.96
CA ALA A 74 1.45 -44.34 26.76
C ALA A 74 1.23 -43.63 25.41
N LEU A 75 0.98 -44.40 24.33
CA LEU A 75 0.67 -43.86 23.00
C LEU A 75 -0.61 -43.05 23.01
N ARG A 76 -1.68 -43.58 23.62
CA ARG A 76 -2.95 -42.86 23.79
C ARG A 76 -2.74 -41.52 24.49
N THR A 77 -2.12 -41.53 25.67
CA THR A 77 -1.91 -40.30 26.46
C THR A 77 -1.03 -39.29 25.73
N THR A 78 -0.04 -39.76 24.96
CA THR A 78 0.81 -38.87 24.14
C THR A 78 -0.01 -38.19 23.04
N ALA A 79 -0.84 -38.95 22.32
CA ALA A 79 -1.72 -38.41 21.28
C ALA A 79 -2.78 -37.43 21.85
N GLU A 80 -3.35 -37.72 23.03
CA GLU A 80 -4.28 -36.82 23.74
C GLU A 80 -3.61 -35.48 24.08
N LYS A 81 -2.37 -35.53 24.61
CA LYS A 81 -1.60 -34.33 24.95
C LYS A 81 -1.28 -33.50 23.70
N LEU A 82 -0.83 -34.14 22.61
CA LEU A 82 -0.56 -33.45 21.35
C LEU A 82 -1.84 -32.82 20.78
N SER A 83 -2.96 -33.52 20.77
CA SER A 83 -4.26 -32.99 20.34
C SER A 83 -4.67 -31.74 21.14
N SER A 84 -4.45 -31.76 22.46
CA SER A 84 -4.70 -30.60 23.34
C SER A 84 -3.78 -29.42 23.05
N LEU A 85 -2.48 -29.65 22.78
CA LEU A 85 -1.54 -28.59 22.43
C LEU A 85 -1.94 -27.86 21.14
N HIS A 86 -2.34 -28.61 20.10
CA HIS A 86 -2.87 -28.01 18.88
C HIS A 86 -4.14 -27.18 19.14
N LEU A 87 -5.06 -27.66 19.99
CA LEU A 87 -6.25 -26.89 20.34
C LEU A 87 -5.91 -25.60 21.12
N GLN A 88 -4.91 -25.63 22.00
CA GLN A 88 -4.42 -24.42 22.67
C GLN A 88 -3.78 -23.46 21.66
N MET A 89 -3.10 -23.96 20.63
CA MET A 89 -2.57 -23.14 19.54
C MET A 89 -3.69 -22.45 18.74
N VAL A 90 -4.76 -23.18 18.39
CA VAL A 90 -5.97 -22.62 17.75
C VAL A 90 -6.50 -21.42 18.54
N GLN A 91 -6.60 -21.53 19.87
CA GLN A 91 -7.06 -20.43 20.71
C GLN A 91 -6.13 -19.22 20.62
N LYS A 92 -4.81 -19.43 20.74
CA LYS A 92 -3.81 -18.35 20.64
C LYS A 92 -3.84 -17.65 19.29
N ILE A 93 -3.92 -18.42 18.19
CA ILE A 93 -4.00 -17.86 16.84
C ILE A 93 -5.31 -17.10 16.65
N THR A 94 -6.42 -17.62 17.20
CA THR A 94 -7.72 -16.93 17.13
C THR A 94 -7.69 -15.59 17.85
N ASP A 95 -7.05 -15.50 19.01
CA ASP A 95 -6.89 -14.23 19.71
C ASP A 95 -5.96 -13.27 18.96
N LEU A 96 -4.90 -13.79 18.33
CA LEU A 96 -4.04 -12.99 17.45
C LEU A 96 -4.80 -12.43 16.24
N VAL A 97 -5.67 -13.23 15.61
CA VAL A 97 -6.54 -12.78 14.50
C VAL A 97 -7.44 -11.63 14.95
N LYS A 98 -7.98 -11.67 16.17
CA LYS A 98 -8.80 -10.57 16.72
C LYS A 98 -7.99 -9.29 16.85
N GLU A 99 -6.78 -9.37 17.41
CA GLU A 99 -5.91 -8.19 17.57
C GLU A 99 -5.48 -7.60 16.22
N VAL A 100 -5.10 -8.44 15.25
CA VAL A 100 -4.74 -7.97 13.89
C VAL A 100 -5.96 -7.35 13.19
N THR A 101 -7.14 -7.93 13.34
CA THR A 101 -8.38 -7.38 12.78
C THR A 101 -8.72 -6.02 13.40
N LYS A 102 -8.61 -5.91 14.72
CA LYS A 102 -8.80 -4.65 15.45
C LYS A 102 -7.81 -3.58 14.99
N TYR A 103 -6.53 -3.94 14.84
CA TYR A 103 -5.51 -3.04 14.29
C TYR A 103 -5.87 -2.57 12.87
N ALA A 104 -6.34 -3.47 12.00
CA ALA A 104 -6.76 -3.11 10.65
C ALA A 104 -7.92 -2.09 10.66
N ASP A 105 -8.89 -2.23 11.57
CA ASP A 105 -10.00 -1.29 11.71
C ASP A 105 -9.54 0.08 12.24
N GLU A 106 -8.63 0.09 13.22
CA GLU A 106 -8.00 1.31 13.74
C GLU A 106 -7.17 2.02 12.66
N LEU A 107 -6.39 1.26 11.89
CA LEU A 107 -5.62 1.76 10.76
C LEU A 107 -6.52 2.36 9.68
N HIS A 108 -7.65 1.72 9.37
CA HIS A 108 -8.64 2.26 8.44
C HIS A 108 -9.21 3.60 8.91
N LYS A 109 -9.51 3.74 10.22
CA LYS A 109 -9.93 5.03 10.80
C LYS A 109 -8.83 6.08 10.68
N LYS A 110 -7.57 5.71 10.99
CA LYS A 110 -6.41 6.61 10.84
C LYS A 110 -6.19 7.07 9.41
N HIS A 111 -6.39 6.22 8.41
CA HIS A 111 -6.29 6.63 7.01
C HIS A 111 -7.34 7.69 6.61
N LYS A 112 -8.54 7.66 7.22
CA LYS A 112 -9.55 8.71 7.01
C LYS A 112 -9.08 10.04 7.59
N THR A 113 -8.57 10.02 8.83
CA THR A 113 -8.00 11.20 9.48
C THR A 113 -6.84 11.78 8.68
N VAL A 114 -5.87 10.97 8.26
CA VAL A 114 -4.72 11.43 7.44
C VAL A 114 -5.20 12.05 6.12
N LYS A 115 -6.23 11.49 5.48
CA LYS A 115 -6.79 12.08 4.25
C LYS A 115 -7.32 13.50 4.49
N GLU A 116 -7.95 13.74 5.63
CA GLU A 116 -8.51 15.04 6.00
C GLU A 116 -7.40 16.02 6.39
N GLU A 117 -6.45 15.59 7.23
CA GLU A 117 -5.33 16.40 7.70
C GLU A 117 -4.37 16.80 6.57
N GLU A 118 -4.12 15.91 5.61
CA GLU A 118 -3.18 16.13 4.51
C GLU A 118 -3.83 16.68 3.23
N CYS A 119 -5.09 17.12 3.29
CA CYS A 119 -5.79 17.71 2.14
C CYS A 119 -5.03 18.93 1.59
N GLY A 120 -4.48 19.78 2.47
CA GLY A 120 -3.69 20.94 2.06
C GLY A 120 -2.40 20.56 1.33
N THR A 121 -1.72 19.50 1.77
CA THR A 121 -0.52 18.98 1.11
C THR A 121 -0.83 18.48 -0.30
N LEU A 122 -1.97 17.77 -0.46
CA LEU A 122 -2.46 17.33 -1.77
C LEU A 122 -2.76 18.52 -2.70
N GLU A 123 -3.45 19.54 -2.20
CA GLU A 123 -3.77 20.75 -2.96
C GLU A 123 -2.51 21.47 -3.47
N VAL A 124 -1.49 21.63 -2.61
CA VAL A 124 -0.21 22.23 -3.00
C VAL A 124 0.50 21.39 -4.05
N ALA A 125 0.55 20.06 -3.89
CA ALA A 125 1.15 19.15 -4.86
C ALA A 125 0.45 19.22 -6.23
N GLN A 126 -0.88 19.30 -6.25
CA GLN A 126 -1.64 19.47 -7.50
C GLN A 126 -1.46 20.86 -8.11
N ALA A 127 -1.38 21.90 -7.28
CA ALA A 127 -1.15 23.26 -7.73
C ALA A 127 0.22 23.39 -8.41
N ILE A 128 1.30 22.87 -7.82
CA ILE A 128 2.63 22.94 -8.45
C ILE A 128 2.69 22.13 -9.75
N GLN A 129 2.05 20.96 -9.82
CA GLN A 129 1.96 20.18 -11.05
C GLN A 129 1.22 20.96 -12.16
N SER A 130 0.06 21.53 -11.83
CA SER A 130 -0.76 22.31 -12.77
C SER A 130 -0.05 23.59 -13.24
N THR A 131 0.56 24.34 -12.32
CA THR A 131 1.32 25.55 -12.62
C THR A 131 2.53 25.23 -13.48
N SER A 132 3.25 24.12 -13.21
CA SER A 132 4.39 23.70 -14.03
C SER A 132 3.98 23.42 -15.48
N VAL A 133 2.86 22.73 -15.68
CA VAL A 133 2.32 22.47 -17.03
C VAL A 133 1.88 23.76 -17.72
N THR A 134 1.23 24.66 -16.99
CA THR A 134 0.77 25.95 -17.54
C THR A 134 1.95 26.84 -17.92
N LEU A 135 2.97 26.91 -17.06
CA LEU A 135 4.20 27.65 -17.30
C LEU A 135 4.93 27.13 -18.54
N GLN A 136 5.04 25.81 -18.70
CA GLN A 136 5.69 25.21 -19.86
C GLN A 136 4.94 25.59 -21.17
N LYS A 137 3.61 25.56 -21.17
CA LYS A 137 2.80 25.99 -22.33
C LYS A 137 2.96 27.48 -22.64
N ALA A 138 2.98 28.33 -21.62
CA ALA A 138 3.19 29.76 -21.78
C ALA A 138 4.59 30.04 -22.37
N LYS A 139 5.61 29.36 -21.86
CA LYS A 139 6.98 29.40 -22.40
C LYS A 139 7.03 28.98 -23.86
N ASP A 140 6.44 27.83 -24.21
CA ASP A 140 6.44 27.32 -25.58
C ASP A 140 5.72 28.28 -26.53
N THR A 141 4.62 28.90 -26.06
CA THR A 141 3.88 29.92 -26.81
C THR A 141 4.73 31.17 -27.03
N TYR A 142 5.38 31.68 -25.98
CA TYR A 142 6.28 32.83 -26.07
C TYR A 142 7.42 32.59 -27.06
N VAL A 143 8.09 31.44 -26.96
CA VAL A 143 9.17 31.04 -27.89
C VAL A 143 8.65 30.95 -29.32
N GLN A 144 7.47 30.34 -29.53
CA GLN A 144 6.85 30.23 -30.85
C GLN A 144 6.53 31.61 -31.46
N ARG A 145 6.04 32.58 -30.65
CA ARG A 145 5.81 33.96 -31.12
C ARG A 145 7.12 34.67 -31.49
N GLY A 146 8.21 34.39 -30.77
CA GLY A 146 9.54 34.92 -31.11
C GLY A 146 10.00 34.41 -32.47
N ILE A 147 9.88 33.11 -32.73
CA ILE A 147 10.22 32.47 -34.01
C ILE A 147 9.37 33.03 -35.15
N GLU A 148 8.06 33.22 -34.96
CA GLU A 148 7.17 33.83 -35.95
C GLU A 148 7.60 35.25 -36.32
N LEU A 149 7.95 36.09 -35.32
CA LEU A 149 8.41 37.45 -35.56
C LEU A 149 9.74 37.47 -36.32
N ASP A 150 10.70 36.63 -35.94
CA ASP A 150 12.00 36.55 -36.62
C ASP A 150 11.86 36.08 -38.08
N LYS A 151 10.91 35.18 -38.35
CA LYS A 151 10.59 34.77 -39.71
C LYS A 151 10.03 35.92 -40.54
N LEU A 152 9.05 36.67 -40.01
CA LEU A 152 8.48 37.83 -40.70
C LEU A 152 9.54 38.91 -40.99
N LYS A 153 10.50 39.11 -40.07
CA LYS A 153 11.64 40.00 -40.29
C LYS A 153 12.53 39.53 -41.44
N LYS A 154 12.84 38.23 -41.52
CA LYS A 154 13.64 37.65 -42.61
C LYS A 154 12.94 37.71 -43.97
N ASP A 155 11.62 37.54 -43.96
CA ASP A 155 10.79 37.54 -45.17
C ASP A 155 10.44 38.97 -45.65
N ASN A 156 10.96 40.03 -44.98
CA ASN A 156 10.66 41.44 -45.26
C ASN A 156 9.14 41.74 -45.27
N ALA A 157 8.40 41.18 -44.31
CA ALA A 157 6.97 41.43 -44.16
C ALA A 157 6.66 42.93 -43.94
N SER A 158 5.40 43.33 -44.16
CA SER A 158 5.01 44.73 -44.03
C SER A 158 5.13 45.23 -42.59
N ALA A 159 5.34 46.55 -42.40
CA ALA A 159 5.43 47.17 -41.08
C ALA A 159 4.20 46.84 -40.19
N LYS A 160 3.01 46.78 -40.80
CA LYS A 160 1.76 46.41 -40.11
C LYS A 160 1.74 44.96 -39.63
N GLU A 161 2.33 44.03 -40.39
CA GLU A 161 2.43 42.62 -39.99
C GLU A 161 3.45 42.43 -38.88
N LEU A 162 4.59 43.14 -38.93
CA LEU A 162 5.60 43.15 -37.88
C LEU A 162 5.04 43.70 -36.58
N GLU A 163 4.37 44.85 -36.60
CA GLU A 163 3.74 45.46 -35.42
C GLU A 163 2.71 44.50 -34.78
N LYS A 164 1.89 43.84 -35.60
CA LYS A 164 0.92 42.84 -35.12
C LYS A 164 1.61 41.63 -34.46
N ALA A 165 2.75 41.19 -34.99
CA ALA A 165 3.52 40.09 -34.41
C ALA A 165 4.22 40.50 -33.10
N GLU A 166 4.73 41.73 -33.01
CA GLU A 166 5.32 42.29 -31.79
C GLU A 166 4.29 42.42 -30.66
N ILE A 167 3.07 42.86 -30.96
CA ILE A 167 1.97 42.90 -29.96
C ILE A 167 1.66 41.49 -29.45
N LYS A 168 1.61 40.49 -30.33
CA LYS A 168 1.37 39.08 -29.93
C LYS A 168 2.51 38.53 -29.08
N LEU A 169 3.77 38.85 -29.41
CA LEU A 169 4.93 38.46 -28.63
C LEU A 169 4.90 39.09 -27.25
N LYS A 170 4.63 40.40 -27.17
CA LYS A 170 4.51 41.12 -25.90
C LYS A 170 3.41 40.54 -25.01
N LYS A 171 2.25 40.22 -25.59
CA LYS A 171 1.17 39.56 -24.84
C LYS A 171 1.60 38.17 -24.33
N ALA A 172 2.25 37.36 -25.16
CA ALA A 172 2.76 36.06 -24.74
C ALA A 172 3.86 36.17 -23.66
N GLN A 173 4.62 37.27 -23.66
CA GLN A 173 5.62 37.57 -22.62
C GLN A 173 4.97 37.99 -21.30
N GLU A 174 3.86 38.74 -21.33
CA GLU A 174 3.10 39.12 -20.13
C GLU A 174 2.38 37.90 -19.51
N GLU A 175 2.01 36.92 -20.33
CA GLU A 175 1.38 35.66 -19.89
C GLU A 175 2.38 34.61 -19.36
N TYR A 176 3.66 34.69 -19.75
CA TYR A 176 4.74 33.77 -19.33
C TYR A 176 5.47 34.28 -18.08
#